data_AF-A0A543K9X7-F1
#
_entry.id   AF-A0A543K9X7-F1
#
_cell.length_a   1.000
_cell.length_b   1.000
_cell.length_c   1.000
_cell.angle_alpha   90.00
_cell.angle_beta   90.00
_cell.angle_gamma   90.00
#
_symmetry.space_group_name_H-M   'P 1'
#
loop_
_entity.id
_entity.type
_entity.pdbx_description
1 polymer ?
#
loop_
_entity_poly.entity_id
_entity_poly.type
_entity_poly.pdbx_seq_one_letter_code
_entity_poly.pdbx_strand_id
1 'polypeptide(L)'
;MTTFLSNLRLKTTSALVAAGIAMGAMTLPAAPAQASDDALIKLLLGAAAVAIVVQAARSDGRSNRAQPHSRELPNHCRETWNVRNRNISLYNAQCLRDAGLRNLPRYCLENTRTNRGQRSVYRAACLQDAGFYAERGTPNRGRDRHQPPQRGGGWHSGLHLPQQCLISYRYGGQTLAGYRGSCLEQRGVRDLPRTCQVRSTTGMIYSAQCLTERGYRSPRR
;
A
#
# COMPACT_ATOMS: atom_id res chain seq x y z
N MET A 1 -9.44 12.57 55.00
CA MET A 1 -10.43 11.50 54.78
C MET A 1 -10.56 11.25 53.28
N THR A 2 -9.99 10.12 52.84
CA THR A 2 -10.34 9.27 51.67
C THR A 2 -10.48 9.87 50.25
N THR A 3 -9.46 9.60 49.44
CA THR A 3 -9.38 9.43 47.97
C THR A 3 -10.18 8.24 47.42
N PHE A 4 -10.75 8.30 46.21
CA PHE A 4 -10.94 7.17 45.24
C PHE A 4 -11.35 7.76 43.85
N LEU A 5 -10.48 7.89 42.84
CA LEU A 5 -9.98 6.93 41.83
C LEU A 5 -11.00 6.42 40.77
N SER A 6 -10.79 6.91 39.53
CA SER A 6 -10.65 6.18 38.26
C SER A 6 -11.75 5.23 37.76
N ASN A 7 -12.49 5.66 36.72
CA ASN A 7 -13.30 4.81 35.86
C ASN A 7 -12.49 4.28 34.66
N LEU A 8 -11.99 3.04 34.76
CA LEU A 8 -11.48 2.24 33.64
C LEU A 8 -12.55 1.23 33.24
N ARG A 9 -13.15 1.36 32.05
CA ARG A 9 -14.02 0.30 31.48
C ARG A 9 -13.20 -0.58 30.53
N LEU A 10 -12.62 -1.65 31.08
CA LEU A 10 -12.15 -2.80 30.30
C LEU A 10 -13.37 -3.60 29.84
N LYS A 11 -13.44 -3.93 28.54
CA LYS A 11 -14.28 -4.99 27.99
C LYS A 11 -13.37 -6.16 27.64
N THR A 12 -13.35 -7.18 28.48
CA THR A 12 -12.76 -8.50 28.23
C THR A 12 -13.90 -9.52 28.25
N THR A 13 -14.16 -10.19 27.13
CA THR A 13 -15.07 -11.33 27.03
C THR A 13 -14.31 -12.56 26.58
N SER A 14 -13.89 -13.32 27.59
CA SER A 14 -14.06 -14.77 27.78
C SER A 14 -13.81 -15.72 26.61
N ALA A 15 -12.76 -16.54 26.78
CA ALA A 15 -12.49 -17.78 26.07
C ALA A 15 -13.47 -18.90 26.48
N LEU A 16 -13.88 -19.74 25.52
CA LEU A 16 -14.54 -21.01 25.78
C LEU A 16 -13.59 -22.16 25.45
N VAL A 17 -13.32 -22.97 26.48
CA VAL A 17 -12.57 -24.23 26.48
C VAL A 17 -13.53 -25.36 26.15
N ALA A 18 -13.14 -26.29 25.27
CA ALA A 18 -13.72 -27.62 25.19
C ALA A 18 -12.61 -28.63 24.91
N ALA A 19 -12.24 -29.40 25.94
CA ALA A 19 -11.34 -30.53 25.87
C ALA A 19 -12.13 -31.80 25.55
N GLY A 20 -11.72 -32.57 24.54
CA GLY A 20 -12.24 -33.91 24.26
C GLY A 20 -11.13 -34.94 24.39
N ILE A 21 -11.16 -35.72 25.47
CA ILE A 21 -10.28 -36.87 25.72
C ILE A 21 -11.01 -38.12 25.21
N ALA A 22 -10.36 -38.93 24.38
CA ALA A 22 -10.74 -40.32 24.18
C ALA A 22 -9.46 -41.17 24.08
N MET A 23 -9.12 -41.85 25.17
CA MET A 23 -8.14 -42.94 25.19
C MET A 23 -8.90 -44.25 25.04
N GLY A 24 -8.47 -45.10 24.11
CA GLY A 24 -8.96 -46.47 23.94
C GLY A 24 -7.88 -47.32 23.29
N ALA A 25 -6.99 -47.88 24.10
CA ALA A 25 -5.99 -48.85 23.69
C ALA A 25 -6.54 -50.27 23.97
N MET A 26 -6.58 -51.11 22.93
CA MET A 26 -6.70 -52.57 23.08
C MET A 26 -5.65 -53.22 22.18
N THR A 27 -4.85 -54.07 22.82
CA THR A 27 -3.74 -54.85 22.28
C THR A 27 -4.22 -56.09 21.52
N LEU A 28 -3.79 -56.31 20.29
CA LEU A 28 -3.75 -57.64 19.64
C LEU A 28 -2.55 -57.74 18.67
N PRO A 29 -2.02 -58.96 18.44
CA PRO A 29 -0.64 -59.20 18.01
C PRO A 29 -0.43 -59.06 16.50
N ALA A 30 0.82 -58.73 16.15
CA ALA A 30 1.30 -58.61 14.78
C ALA A 30 1.23 -59.96 14.03
N ALA A 31 0.56 -59.97 12.88
CA ALA A 31 0.80 -60.92 11.81
C ALA A 31 1.37 -60.12 10.62
N PRO A 32 2.55 -60.47 10.07
CA PRO A 32 3.13 -59.75 8.95
C PRO A 32 2.44 -60.22 7.66
N ALA A 33 1.66 -59.35 7.02
CA ALA A 33 1.22 -59.56 5.65
C ALA A 33 2.09 -58.69 4.73
N GLN A 34 3.20 -59.27 4.28
CA GLN A 34 3.99 -58.77 3.15
C GLN A 34 3.12 -58.82 1.89
N ALA A 35 2.75 -57.67 1.34
CA ALA A 35 2.10 -57.55 0.02
C ALA A 35 2.38 -56.18 -0.63
N SER A 36 3.50 -56.14 -1.36
CA SER A 36 3.74 -55.43 -2.63
C SER A 36 3.51 -53.91 -2.72
N ASP A 37 4.63 -53.19 -2.83
CA ASP A 37 4.79 -51.73 -2.93
C ASP A 37 4.32 -51.05 -4.25
N ASP A 38 3.36 -51.63 -4.98
CA ASP A 38 2.86 -51.04 -6.25
C ASP A 38 1.42 -50.50 -6.20
N ALA A 39 0.69 -50.77 -5.11
CA ALA A 39 -0.72 -50.38 -4.98
C ALA A 39 -0.96 -49.12 -4.11
N LEU A 40 -0.02 -48.78 -3.23
CA LEU A 40 -0.16 -47.63 -2.31
C LEU A 40 0.10 -46.27 -3.01
N ILE A 41 0.95 -46.24 -4.04
CA ILE A 41 1.23 -45.04 -4.82
C ILE A 41 0.07 -44.69 -5.76
N LYS A 42 -0.71 -45.69 -6.23
CA LYS A 42 -1.87 -45.47 -7.12
C LYS A 42 -3.12 -44.98 -6.40
N LEU A 43 -3.16 -45.02 -5.06
CA LEU A 43 -4.30 -44.56 -4.26
C LEU A 43 -4.07 -43.15 -3.64
N LEU A 44 -2.82 -42.70 -3.54
CA LEU A 44 -2.45 -41.35 -3.07
C LEU A 44 -2.47 -40.26 -4.17
N LEU A 45 -2.76 -40.63 -5.43
CA LEU A 45 -2.84 -39.73 -6.58
C LEU A 45 -4.27 -39.25 -6.92
N GLY A 46 -5.28 -39.64 -6.16
CA GLY A 46 -6.68 -39.36 -6.49
C GLY A 46 -7.52 -38.97 -5.29
N ALA A 47 -7.49 -37.68 -4.90
CA ALA A 47 -8.64 -36.91 -4.37
C ALA A 47 -8.18 -35.60 -3.70
N ALA A 48 -8.03 -34.52 -4.48
CA ALA A 48 -8.27 -33.14 -4.01
C ALA A 48 -8.30 -32.17 -5.20
N ALA A 49 -9.13 -32.42 -6.21
CA ALA A 49 -9.54 -31.36 -7.12
C ALA A 49 -10.61 -30.51 -6.40
N VAL A 50 -10.17 -29.64 -5.49
CA VAL A 50 -11.05 -28.58 -4.98
C VAL A 50 -11.16 -27.53 -6.08
N ALA A 51 -12.19 -27.72 -6.90
CA ALA A 51 -12.78 -26.65 -7.67
C ALA A 51 -13.19 -25.53 -6.70
N ILE A 52 -12.73 -24.30 -6.96
CA ILE A 52 -13.48 -23.03 -6.91
C ILE A 52 -12.47 -21.93 -7.22
N VAL A 53 -12.39 -21.52 -8.48
CA VAL A 53 -12.33 -20.09 -8.86
C VAL A 53 -13.17 -19.94 -10.12
N VAL A 54 -14.48 -19.78 -9.95
CA VAL A 54 -15.32 -19.12 -10.95
C VAL A 54 -15.54 -17.69 -10.50
N GLN A 55 -14.84 -16.78 -11.17
CA GLN A 55 -15.37 -15.60 -11.84
C GLN A 55 -14.21 -15.06 -12.68
N ALA A 56 -13.92 -15.70 -13.82
CA ALA A 56 -14.64 -15.52 -15.08
C ALA A 56 -14.85 -14.03 -15.39
N ALA A 57 -14.02 -13.56 -16.32
CA ALA A 57 -14.28 -12.44 -17.20
C ALA A 57 -15.78 -12.25 -17.44
N ARG A 58 -16.28 -11.06 -17.07
CA ARG A 58 -17.48 -10.50 -17.66
C ARG A 58 -17.10 -9.19 -18.32
N SER A 59 -16.90 -9.29 -19.62
CA SER A 59 -16.96 -8.21 -20.59
C SER A 59 -18.34 -7.55 -20.54
N ASP A 60 -18.34 -6.24 -20.79
CA ASP A 60 -19.40 -5.40 -21.34
C ASP A 60 -20.85 -5.68 -20.94
N GLY A 61 -21.32 -4.88 -19.99
CA GLY A 61 -22.73 -4.71 -19.69
C GLY A 61 -22.95 -3.44 -18.91
N ARG A 62 -23.41 -2.40 -19.62
CA ARG A 62 -23.93 -1.14 -19.05
C ARG A 62 -24.74 -1.45 -17.80
N SER A 63 -24.16 -1.16 -16.64
CA SER A 63 -24.85 -1.32 -15.37
C SER A 63 -24.69 -0.03 -14.60
N ASN A 64 -25.78 0.74 -14.61
CA ASN A 64 -26.06 1.86 -13.71
C ASN A 64 -26.23 1.32 -12.27
N ARG A 65 -25.24 0.57 -11.77
CA ARG A 65 -25.14 0.27 -10.35
C ARG A 65 -24.67 1.56 -9.72
N ALA A 66 -25.52 2.18 -8.91
CA ALA A 66 -25.14 3.30 -8.07
C ALA A 66 -23.86 2.90 -7.33
N GLN A 67 -22.74 3.45 -7.81
CA GLN A 67 -21.41 3.13 -7.30
C GLN A 67 -21.44 3.41 -5.79
N PRO A 68 -20.96 2.51 -4.92
CA PRO A 68 -20.75 2.83 -3.51
C PRO A 68 -20.03 4.17 -3.44
N HIS A 69 -20.50 5.08 -2.59
CA HIS A 69 -19.99 6.46 -2.49
C HIS A 69 -18.48 6.44 -2.28
N SER A 70 -17.74 6.49 -3.39
CA SER A 70 -16.30 6.45 -3.33
C SER A 70 -15.87 7.77 -2.71
N ARG A 71 -15.22 7.68 -1.55
CA ARG A 71 -14.54 8.82 -0.92
C ARG A 71 -13.24 9.16 -1.65
N GLU A 72 -12.98 8.48 -2.76
CA GLU A 72 -11.81 8.65 -3.60
C GLU A 72 -12.01 9.81 -4.57
N LEU A 73 -11.09 10.77 -4.53
CA LEU A 73 -11.08 11.96 -5.37
C LEU A 73 -10.23 11.69 -6.61
N PRO A 74 -10.80 11.74 -7.83
CA PRO A 74 -10.07 11.43 -9.03
C PRO A 74 -8.87 12.37 -9.24
N ASN A 75 -7.70 11.80 -9.50
CA ASN A 75 -6.48 12.61 -9.64
C ASN A 75 -6.53 13.58 -10.83
N HIS A 76 -7.32 13.28 -11.86
CA HIS A 76 -7.45 14.14 -13.05
C HIS A 76 -8.21 15.45 -12.78
N CYS A 77 -9.02 15.51 -11.71
CA CYS A 77 -9.70 16.73 -11.29
C CYS A 77 -8.86 17.59 -10.35
N ARG A 78 -7.68 17.14 -9.94
CA ARG A 78 -6.78 17.85 -9.04
C ARG A 78 -5.97 18.89 -9.80
N GLU A 79 -6.00 20.12 -9.31
CA GLU A 79 -5.19 21.23 -9.79
C GLU A 79 -4.29 21.74 -8.66
N THR A 80 -3.09 22.22 -9.00
CA THR A 80 -2.20 22.88 -8.05
C THR A 80 -2.10 24.35 -8.42
N TRP A 81 -2.46 25.24 -7.50
CA TRP A 81 -2.35 26.68 -7.71
C TRP A 81 -1.23 27.24 -6.84
N ASN A 82 -0.46 28.18 -7.37
CA ASN A 82 0.48 28.96 -6.58
C ASN A 82 -0.21 30.24 -6.10
N VAL A 83 -0.40 30.36 -4.79
CA VAL A 83 -1.02 31.54 -4.17
C VAL A 83 -0.06 32.07 -3.12
N ARG A 84 0.40 33.32 -3.28
CA ARG A 84 1.34 33.98 -2.34
C ARG A 84 2.59 33.13 -2.08
N ASN A 85 3.19 32.58 -3.14
CA ASN A 85 4.36 31.72 -3.07
C ASN A 85 4.14 30.38 -2.31
N ARG A 86 2.88 29.94 -2.16
CA ARG A 86 2.53 28.63 -1.61
C ARG A 86 1.76 27.82 -2.64
N ASN A 87 2.16 26.56 -2.84
CA ASN A 87 1.43 25.62 -3.68
C ASN A 87 0.27 25.03 -2.88
N ILE A 88 -0.95 25.24 -3.36
CA ILE A 88 -2.17 24.68 -2.77
C ILE A 88 -2.80 23.71 -3.77
N SER A 89 -3.24 22.55 -3.30
CA SER A 89 -3.97 21.59 -4.12
C SER A 89 -5.48 21.79 -3.98
N LEU A 90 -6.16 21.82 -5.11
CA LEU A 90 -7.57 22.14 -5.26
C LEU A 90 -8.22 21.10 -6.19
N TYR A 91 -9.52 20.95 -6.07
CA TYR A 91 -10.33 20.19 -7.01
C TYR A 91 -11.41 21.08 -7.62
N ASN A 92 -11.55 21.00 -8.94
CA ASN A 92 -12.59 21.72 -9.64
C ASN A 92 -13.96 21.09 -9.35
N ALA A 93 -14.92 21.87 -8.83
CA ALA A 93 -16.24 21.37 -8.48
C ALA A 93 -17.03 20.87 -9.71
N GLN A 94 -16.82 21.47 -10.89
CA GLN A 94 -17.44 20.99 -12.12
C GLN A 94 -16.89 19.62 -12.50
N CYS A 95 -15.56 19.46 -12.55
CA CYS A 95 -14.92 18.19 -12.87
C CYS A 95 -15.35 17.07 -11.93
N LEU A 96 -15.41 17.33 -10.61
CA LEU A 96 -15.86 16.34 -9.64
C LEU A 96 -17.32 15.92 -9.86
N ARG A 97 -18.20 16.86 -10.22
CA ARG A 97 -19.60 16.55 -10.56
C ARG A 97 -19.71 15.70 -11.83
N ASP A 98 -18.91 16.03 -12.84
CA ASP A 98 -18.87 15.29 -14.11
C ASP A 98 -18.31 13.87 -13.90
N ALA A 99 -17.37 13.71 -12.97
CA ALA A 99 -16.85 12.42 -12.52
C ALA A 99 -17.80 11.65 -11.59
N GLY A 100 -19.00 12.19 -11.30
CA GLY A 100 -20.04 11.52 -10.52
C GLY A 100 -19.97 11.76 -9.01
N LEU A 101 -19.05 12.58 -8.49
CA LEU A 101 -18.99 12.94 -7.08
C LEU A 101 -19.97 14.08 -6.77
N ARG A 102 -21.13 13.73 -6.20
CA ARG A 102 -22.22 14.67 -5.92
C ARG A 102 -22.40 15.02 -4.43
N ASN A 103 -21.89 14.18 -3.52
CA ASN A 103 -22.10 14.29 -2.07
C ASN A 103 -20.88 14.90 -1.36
N LEU A 104 -20.32 15.95 -1.94
CA LEU A 104 -19.17 16.65 -1.35
C LEU A 104 -19.65 17.65 -0.29
N PRO A 105 -18.91 17.82 0.83
CA PRO A 105 -19.31 18.74 1.88
C PRO A 105 -19.29 20.18 1.40
N ARG A 106 -20.43 20.86 1.47
CA ARG A 106 -20.56 22.25 1.00
C ARG A 106 -19.66 23.23 1.76
N TYR A 107 -19.29 22.93 3.00
CA TYR A 107 -18.38 23.79 3.78
C TYR A 107 -16.96 23.82 3.22
N CYS A 108 -16.56 22.82 2.41
CA CYS A 108 -15.28 22.82 1.70
C CYS A 108 -15.34 23.52 0.34
N LEU A 109 -16.54 23.93 -0.11
CA LEU A 109 -16.74 24.58 -1.41
C LEU A 109 -16.41 26.07 -1.30
N GLU A 110 -15.52 26.52 -2.17
CA GLU A 110 -15.12 27.91 -2.24
C GLU A 110 -15.34 28.45 -3.64
N ASN A 111 -15.84 29.68 -3.73
CA ASN A 111 -15.95 30.40 -4.98
C ASN A 111 -14.77 31.36 -5.09
N THR A 112 -13.96 31.19 -6.12
CA THR A 112 -12.79 32.02 -6.38
C THR A 112 -12.88 32.65 -7.75
N ARG A 113 -12.48 33.93 -7.82
CA ARG A 113 -12.36 34.64 -9.08
C ARG A 113 -11.02 34.31 -9.72
N THR A 114 -11.07 33.88 -10.96
CA THR A 114 -9.88 33.64 -11.80
C THR A 114 -9.90 34.57 -13.01
N ASN A 115 -8.81 34.65 -13.75
CA ASN A 115 -8.74 35.37 -15.03
C ASN A 115 -9.73 34.83 -16.08
N ARG A 116 -10.34 33.66 -15.83
CA ARG A 116 -11.34 33.01 -16.69
C ARG A 116 -12.75 33.06 -16.09
N GLY A 117 -12.99 33.97 -15.13
CA GLY A 117 -14.27 34.12 -14.44
C GLY A 117 -14.32 33.44 -13.06
N GLN A 118 -15.54 33.41 -12.49
CA GLN A 118 -15.83 32.75 -11.22
C GLN A 118 -15.75 31.24 -11.36
N ARG A 119 -15.06 30.58 -10.43
CA ARG A 119 -14.93 29.12 -10.39
C ARG A 119 -15.19 28.62 -8.98
N SER A 120 -15.94 27.53 -8.87
CA SER A 120 -16.15 26.81 -7.62
C SER A 120 -15.12 25.70 -7.49
N VAL A 121 -14.40 25.68 -6.37
CA VAL A 121 -13.31 24.75 -6.09
C VAL A 121 -13.44 24.18 -4.69
N TYR A 122 -12.89 22.99 -4.48
CA TYR A 122 -12.73 22.38 -3.16
C TYR A 122 -11.25 22.32 -2.81
N ARG A 123 -10.84 22.79 -1.63
CA ARG A 123 -9.46 22.59 -1.17
C ARG A 123 -9.23 21.11 -0.85
N ALA A 124 -8.11 20.57 -1.32
CA ALA A 124 -7.75 19.18 -1.07
C ALA A 124 -7.62 18.89 0.44
N ALA A 125 -7.05 19.82 1.21
CA ALA A 125 -6.90 19.67 2.66
C ALA A 125 -8.25 19.56 3.38
N CYS A 126 -9.22 20.44 3.08
CA CYS A 126 -10.56 20.39 3.68
C CYS A 126 -11.29 19.08 3.34
N LEU A 127 -11.19 18.63 2.09
CA LEU A 127 -11.76 17.35 1.68
C LEU A 127 -11.09 16.17 2.41
N GLN A 128 -9.78 16.22 2.65
CA GLN A 128 -9.05 15.24 3.45
C GLN A 128 -9.51 15.20 4.90
N ASP A 129 -9.69 16.36 5.53
CA ASP A 129 -10.23 16.48 6.88
C ASP A 129 -11.67 15.96 6.96
N ALA A 130 -12.45 16.10 5.87
CA ALA A 130 -13.78 15.53 5.72
C ALA A 130 -13.80 14.01 5.44
N GLY A 131 -12.63 13.38 5.31
CA GLY A 131 -12.49 11.94 5.08
C GLY A 131 -12.51 11.50 3.62
N PHE A 132 -12.33 12.43 2.67
CA PHE A 132 -12.09 12.11 1.26
C PHE A 132 -10.60 11.99 1.00
N TYR A 133 -10.19 11.03 0.20
CA TYR A 133 -8.77 10.80 -0.09
C TYR A 133 -8.53 10.88 -1.58
N ALA A 134 -7.35 11.36 -1.98
CA ALA A 134 -6.96 11.32 -3.38
C ALA A 134 -6.87 9.88 -3.87
N GLU A 135 -7.27 9.65 -5.11
CA GLU A 135 -7.13 8.36 -5.77
C GLU A 135 -5.70 7.85 -5.66
N ARG A 136 -5.55 6.57 -5.32
CA ARG A 136 -4.23 5.92 -5.34
C ARG A 136 -3.86 5.60 -6.78
N GLY A 137 -3.61 6.66 -7.55
CA GLY A 137 -3.13 6.64 -8.92
C GLY A 137 -1.76 7.30 -9.00
N THR A 138 -0.89 6.73 -9.82
CA THR A 138 0.43 7.28 -10.18
C THR A 138 0.36 8.79 -10.42
N PRO A 139 1.39 9.57 -10.02
CA PRO A 139 1.39 11.01 -10.21
C PRO A 139 1.09 11.33 -11.68
N ASN A 140 -0.10 11.89 -11.93
CA ASN A 140 -0.58 12.29 -13.24
C ASN A 140 0.40 13.31 -13.84
N ARG A 141 1.32 12.84 -14.67
CA ARG A 141 2.15 13.67 -15.54
C ARG A 141 1.27 14.13 -16.70
N GLY A 142 0.62 15.27 -16.56
CA GLY A 142 -0.14 15.79 -17.68
C GLY A 142 -0.90 17.07 -17.40
N ARG A 143 -0.19 18.22 -17.41
CA ARG A 143 -0.57 19.45 -18.15
C ARG A 143 0.29 20.68 -17.87
N ASP A 144 1.56 20.55 -17.51
CA ASP A 144 2.47 21.69 -17.58
C ASP A 144 3.07 21.78 -18.98
N ARG A 145 2.36 22.50 -19.87
CA ARG A 145 2.97 23.01 -21.11
C ARG A 145 4.00 24.06 -20.70
N HIS A 146 5.25 23.87 -21.12
CA HIS A 146 6.44 24.72 -20.94
C HIS A 146 7.34 24.48 -19.71
N GLN A 147 7.51 23.24 -19.25
CA GLN A 147 8.79 22.88 -18.61
C GLN A 147 9.74 22.32 -19.68
N PRO A 148 10.88 22.97 -19.99
CA PRO A 148 11.89 22.36 -20.87
C PRO A 148 12.31 21.01 -20.29
N PRO A 149 12.65 20.01 -21.13
CA PRO A 149 12.85 18.64 -20.69
C PRO A 149 14.01 18.59 -19.70
N GLN A 150 13.68 18.45 -18.41
CA GLN A 150 14.65 18.02 -17.43
C GLN A 150 14.95 16.54 -17.74
N ARG A 151 16.12 16.31 -18.32
CA ARG A 151 16.77 15.00 -18.41
C ARG A 151 16.84 14.41 -17.00
N GLY A 152 15.93 13.50 -16.67
CA GLY A 152 15.86 12.92 -15.33
C GLY A 152 14.82 11.82 -15.17
N GLY A 153 14.96 10.74 -15.95
CA GLY A 153 14.59 9.36 -15.58
C GLY A 153 13.23 9.09 -14.94
N GLY A 154 12.18 8.99 -15.74
CA GLY A 154 11.00 8.23 -15.36
C GLY A 154 11.21 6.74 -15.63
N TRP A 155 11.48 5.94 -14.59
CA TRP A 155 11.37 4.47 -14.64
C TRP A 155 10.83 3.94 -13.31
N HIS A 156 9.50 3.87 -13.17
CA HIS A 156 8.80 3.21 -12.05
C HIS A 156 8.52 1.73 -12.36
N SER A 157 9.53 1.02 -12.85
CA SER A 157 9.48 -0.43 -13.05
C SER A 157 10.53 -1.04 -12.14
N GLY A 158 10.18 -1.21 -10.85
CA GLY A 158 10.96 -1.92 -9.83
C GLY A 158 12.47 -1.73 -9.93
N LEU A 159 12.99 -0.58 -9.48
CA LEU A 159 14.42 -0.30 -9.51
C LEU A 159 15.15 -1.41 -8.73
N HIS A 160 15.86 -2.25 -9.48
CA HIS A 160 16.66 -3.34 -8.93
C HIS A 160 17.91 -2.73 -8.28
N LEU A 161 18.01 -2.87 -6.96
CA LEU A 161 19.13 -2.34 -6.22
C LEU A 161 20.38 -3.20 -6.49
N PRO A 162 21.52 -2.62 -6.89
CA PRO A 162 22.72 -3.40 -7.19
C PRO A 162 23.24 -4.19 -5.97
N GLN A 163 23.43 -5.51 -6.12
CA GLN A 163 23.95 -6.37 -5.03
C GLN A 163 25.28 -5.86 -4.48
N GLN A 164 26.16 -5.38 -5.36
CA GLN A 164 27.49 -4.88 -4.98
C GLN A 164 27.46 -3.65 -4.04
N CYS A 165 26.31 -2.97 -3.94
CA CYS A 165 26.14 -1.86 -3.01
C CYS A 165 25.52 -2.28 -1.67
N LEU A 166 25.13 -3.55 -1.53
CA LEU A 166 24.58 -4.10 -0.31
C LEU A 166 25.68 -4.21 0.75
N ILE A 167 25.39 -3.71 1.94
CA ILE A 167 26.26 -3.75 3.11
C ILE A 167 25.46 -4.21 4.33
N SER A 168 26.16 -4.72 5.34
CA SER A 168 25.61 -4.84 6.69
C SER A 168 26.08 -3.67 7.56
N TYR A 169 25.22 -3.16 8.42
CA TYR A 169 25.56 -2.11 9.39
C TYR A 169 24.88 -2.39 10.73
N ARG A 170 25.40 -1.79 11.81
CA ARG A 170 24.84 -1.95 13.16
C ARG A 170 23.98 -0.75 13.54
N TYR A 171 22.77 -1.02 14.04
CA TYR A 171 21.86 -0.01 14.57
C TYR A 171 21.13 -0.56 15.79
N GLY A 172 21.21 0.13 16.93
CA GLY A 172 20.59 -0.32 18.18
C GLY A 172 21.02 -1.73 18.62
N GLY A 173 22.28 -2.12 18.38
CA GLY A 173 22.80 -3.45 18.69
C GLY A 173 22.43 -4.55 17.69
N GLN A 174 21.57 -4.27 16.71
CA GLN A 174 21.18 -5.21 15.66
C GLN A 174 22.03 -5.02 14.40
N THR A 175 22.33 -6.12 13.69
CA THR A 175 22.95 -6.06 12.37
C THR A 175 21.87 -6.07 11.30
N LEU A 176 21.78 -5.00 10.53
CA LEU A 176 20.77 -4.80 9.50
C LEU A 176 21.41 -4.74 8.11
N ALA A 177 20.65 -5.12 7.08
CA ALA A 177 21.04 -4.93 5.70
C ALA A 177 20.72 -3.52 5.23
N GLY A 178 21.62 -2.92 4.46
CA GLY A 178 21.46 -1.60 3.88
C GLY A 178 22.26 -1.44 2.60
N TYR A 179 22.13 -0.29 1.97
CA TYR A 179 22.87 0.05 0.76
C TYR A 179 23.69 1.31 0.98
N ARG A 180 24.96 1.28 0.55
CA ARG A 180 25.84 2.44 0.63
C ARG A 180 25.43 3.49 -0.41
N GLY A 181 25.10 4.69 0.06
CA GLY A 181 24.56 5.77 -0.78
C GLY A 181 25.50 6.18 -1.92
N SER A 182 26.80 6.34 -1.64
CA SER A 182 27.79 6.68 -2.69
C SER A 182 27.92 5.60 -3.77
N CYS A 183 27.82 4.32 -3.40
CA CYS A 183 27.82 3.21 -4.37
C CYS A 183 26.57 3.25 -5.25
N LEU A 184 25.39 3.49 -4.66
CA LEU A 184 24.13 3.61 -5.40
C LEU A 184 24.20 4.76 -6.41
N GLU A 185 24.70 5.92 -5.98
CA GLU A 185 24.83 7.10 -6.83
C GLU A 185 25.79 6.87 -8.01
N GLN A 186 26.94 6.24 -7.77
CA GLN A 186 27.88 5.82 -8.81
C GLN A 186 27.25 4.83 -9.81
N ARG A 187 26.31 4.00 -9.35
CA ARG A 187 25.54 3.07 -10.17
C ARG A 187 24.31 3.70 -10.81
N GLY A 188 24.16 5.03 -10.75
CA GLY A 188 23.06 5.77 -11.36
C GLY A 188 21.73 5.63 -10.62
N VAL A 189 21.71 5.00 -9.44
CA VAL A 189 20.54 4.95 -8.57
C VAL A 189 20.45 6.26 -7.80
N ARG A 190 19.54 7.13 -8.24
CA ARG A 190 19.31 8.46 -7.68
C ARG A 190 17.88 8.56 -7.12
N ASP A 191 17.58 9.68 -6.46
CA ASP A 191 16.25 10.01 -5.94
C ASP A 191 15.68 8.99 -4.94
N LEU A 192 16.57 8.40 -4.13
CA LEU A 192 16.16 7.51 -3.05
C LEU A 192 15.44 8.32 -1.95
N PRO A 193 14.41 7.75 -1.31
CA PRO A 193 13.65 8.49 -0.31
C PRO A 193 14.53 8.78 0.91
N ARG A 194 14.65 10.06 1.26
CA ARG A 194 15.42 10.50 2.45
C ARG A 194 14.91 9.88 3.75
N THR A 195 13.65 9.46 3.80
CA THR A 195 13.09 8.75 4.96
C THR A 195 13.69 7.35 5.17
N CYS A 196 14.26 6.74 4.12
CA CYS A 196 14.94 5.44 4.24
C CYS A 196 16.44 5.58 4.54
N GLN A 197 16.91 6.82 4.65
CA GLN A 197 18.29 7.12 4.98
C GLN A 197 18.53 6.95 6.47
N VAL A 198 19.59 6.25 6.82
CA VAL A 198 20.10 6.12 8.19
C VAL A 198 21.34 6.98 8.31
N ARG A 199 21.40 7.78 9.38
CA ARG A 199 22.56 8.63 9.66
C ARG A 199 23.73 7.75 10.08
N SER A 200 24.85 7.83 9.35
CA SER A 200 26.10 7.13 9.66
C SER A 200 27.28 8.08 9.50
N THR A 201 28.34 7.84 10.26
CA THR A 201 29.60 8.61 10.22
C THR A 201 30.41 8.29 8.96
N THR A 202 30.22 7.10 8.39
CA THR A 202 30.94 6.62 7.19
C THR A 202 30.27 7.04 5.88
N GLY A 203 29.24 7.89 5.95
CA GLY A 203 28.48 8.38 4.82
C GLY A 203 27.02 7.94 4.85
N MET A 204 26.34 8.11 3.73
CA MET A 204 24.91 7.86 3.60
C MET A 204 24.64 6.35 3.50
N ILE A 205 23.76 5.83 4.35
CA ILE A 205 23.28 4.44 4.27
C ILE A 205 21.78 4.47 4.08
N TYR A 206 21.25 3.63 3.19
CA TYR A 206 19.81 3.43 3.05
C TYR A 206 19.41 2.06 3.58
N SER A 207 18.39 2.00 4.43
CA SER A 207 17.86 0.74 4.96
C SER A 207 17.27 -0.11 3.83
N ALA A 208 17.74 -1.35 3.69
CA ALA A 208 17.23 -2.25 2.66
C ALA A 208 15.74 -2.54 2.86
N GLN A 209 15.32 -2.76 4.11
CA GLN A 209 13.92 -3.01 4.47
C GLN A 209 13.01 -1.83 4.07
N CYS A 210 13.37 -0.60 4.44
CA CYS A 210 12.57 0.59 4.09
C CYS A 210 12.47 0.78 2.58
N LEU A 211 13.56 0.53 1.84
CA LEU A 211 13.55 0.58 0.39
C LEU A 211 12.62 -0.50 -0.21
N THR A 212 12.64 -1.73 0.32
CA THR A 212 11.73 -2.79 -0.13
C THR A 212 10.27 -2.47 0.14
N GLU A 213 9.94 -1.92 1.32
CA GLU A 213 8.59 -1.43 1.64
C GLU A 213 8.12 -0.31 0.71
N ARG A 214 9.06 0.49 0.18
CA ARG A 214 8.82 1.54 -0.82
C ARG A 214 8.79 1.01 -2.27
N GLY A 215 8.89 -0.30 -2.47
CA GLY A 215 8.80 -0.94 -3.78
C GLY A 215 10.12 -1.08 -4.55
N TYR A 216 11.26 -0.76 -3.93
CA TYR A 216 12.57 -1.05 -4.52
C TYR A 216 12.87 -2.54 -4.37
N ARG A 217 13.32 -3.19 -5.44
CA ARG A 217 13.57 -4.63 -5.42
C ARG A 217 15.03 -4.89 -5.04
N SER A 218 15.26 -5.50 -3.88
CA SER A 218 16.56 -6.10 -3.61
C SER A 218 16.73 -7.32 -4.50
N PRO A 219 17.94 -7.64 -4.98
CA PRO A 219 18.15 -8.87 -5.70
C PRO A 219 17.98 -10.01 -4.69
N ARG A 220 17.17 -11.01 -5.04
CA ARG A 220 16.94 -12.17 -4.16
C ARG A 220 18.29 -12.86 -3.94
N ARG A 221 18.55 -13.25 -2.69
CA ARG A 221 19.62 -14.19 -2.37
C ARG A 221 19.22 -15.58 -2.83
#